data_AF-A0AAW4N3P5-F1
#
_entry.id   AF-A0AAW4N3P5-F1
#
_cell.length_a   1.000
_cell.length_b   1.000
_cell.length_c   1.000
_cell.angle_alpha   90.00
_cell.angle_beta   90.00
_cell.angle_gamma   90.00
#
_symmetry.space_group_name_H-M   'P 1'
#
loop_
_entity.id
_entity.type
_entity.pdbx_description
1 polymer ?
#
loop_
_entity_poly.entity_id
_entity_poly.type
_entity_poly.pdbx_seq_one_letter_code
_entity_poly.pdbx_strand_id
1 'polypeptide(L)'
;MLIGRKEELKTLHQALIADESKFVAIYGRRRVGKTFLVREAFNNDFAFYHTGLANETNRIQLAEFNRSLTSYSKQKQSKLKDSLTALTSQKIWLLK
;
A
#
# COMPACT_ATOMS: atom_id res chain seq x y z
N MET A 1 -18.25 0.48 12.78
CA MET A 1 -19.31 0.80 11.81
C MET A 1 -19.12 2.22 11.30
N LEU A 2 -18.77 2.38 10.02
CA LEU A 2 -18.55 3.67 9.37
C LEU A 2 -19.91 4.23 8.87
N ILE A 3 -20.39 5.32 9.45
CA ILE A 3 -21.70 5.91 9.10
C ILE A 3 -21.50 6.98 8.01
N GLY A 4 -22.31 6.91 6.95
CA GLY A 4 -22.40 7.96 5.93
C GLY A 4 -21.36 7.91 4.79
N ARG A 5 -20.55 6.85 4.68
CA ARG A 5 -19.51 6.72 3.63
C ARG A 5 -19.81 5.66 2.56
N LYS A 6 -21.09 5.52 2.21
CA LYS A 6 -21.55 4.47 1.28
C LYS A 6 -21.02 4.69 -0.14
N GLU A 7 -20.98 5.94 -0.60
CA GLU A 7 -20.52 6.28 -1.95
C GLU A 7 -19.00 6.12 -2.09
N GLU A 8 -18.22 6.51 -1.08
CA GLU A 8 -16.77 6.32 -1.09
C GLU A 8 -16.40 4.83 -1.04
N LEU A 9 -17.10 4.03 -0.22
CA LEU A 9 -16.92 2.57 -0.20
C LEU A 9 -17.23 1.94 -1.55
N LYS A 10 -18.36 2.32 -2.16
CA LYS A 10 -18.75 1.85 -3.49
C LYS A 10 -17.69 2.18 -4.54
N THR A 11 -17.14 3.40 -4.51
CA THR A 11 -16.08 3.82 -5.45
C THR A 11 -14.80 3.00 -5.26
N LEU A 12 -14.40 2.73 -4.01
CA LEU A 12 -13.23 1.89 -3.71
C LEU A 12 -13.43 0.45 -4.14
N HIS A 13 -14.63 -0.11 -3.95
CA HIS A 13 -14.97 -1.47 -4.40
C HIS A 13 -15.00 -1.58 -5.92
N GLN A 14 -15.54 -0.58 -6.62
CA GLN A 14 -15.50 -0.51 -8.07
C GLN A 14 -14.07 -0.46 -8.62
N ALA A 15 -13.18 0.29 -7.95
CA ALA A 15 -11.77 0.34 -8.32
C ALA A 15 -11.05 -0.99 -8.08
N LEU A 16 -11.50 -1.80 -7.12
CA LEU A 16 -10.91 -3.12 -6.81
C LEU A 16 -11.27 -4.19 -7.84
N ILE A 17 -12.51 -4.18 -8.32
CA ILE A 17 -13.03 -5.19 -9.29
C ILE A 17 -12.73 -4.82 -10.75
N ALA A 18 -12.17 -3.64 -10.99
CA ALA A 18 -11.81 -3.22 -12.33
C ALA A 18 -10.70 -4.12 -12.89
N ASP A 19 -10.80 -4.48 -14.16
CA ASP A 19 -9.82 -5.32 -14.86
C ASP A 19 -8.47 -4.59 -15.06
N GLU A 20 -8.48 -3.26 -14.96
CA GLU A 20 -7.30 -2.41 -15.09
C GLU A 20 -6.79 -1.90 -13.73
N SER A 21 -5.47 -1.68 -13.64
CA SER A 21 -4.85 -1.11 -12.45
C SER A 21 -5.28 0.34 -12.22
N LYS A 22 -5.83 0.63 -11.03
CA LYS A 22 -6.25 1.98 -10.64
C LYS A 22 -5.32 2.59 -9.60
N PHE A 23 -4.91 3.84 -9.82
CA PHE A 23 -4.23 4.65 -8.81
C PHE A 23 -5.23 5.60 -8.14
N VAL A 24 -5.51 5.37 -6.85
CA VAL A 24 -6.51 6.14 -6.09
C VAL A 24 -5.82 6.98 -5.01
N ALA A 25 -6.02 8.29 -5.07
CA ALA A 25 -5.56 9.22 -4.04
C ALA A 25 -6.72 9.66 -3.15
N ILE A 26 -6.60 9.47 -1.83
CA ILE A 26 -7.64 9.84 -0.85
C ILE A 26 -7.14 11.01 0.00
N TYR A 27 -7.83 12.14 -0.07
CA TYR A 27 -7.49 13.37 0.65
C TYR A 27 -8.67 13.90 1.48
N GLY A 28 -8.42 14.86 2.38
CA GLY A 28 -9.46 15.48 3.22
C GLY A 28 -8.93 16.03 4.55
N ARG A 29 -9.81 16.58 5.41
CA ARG A 29 -9.44 17.17 6.72
C ARG A 29 -8.75 16.17 7.68
N ARG A 30 -7.95 16.69 8.61
CA ARG A 30 -7.32 15.90 9.69
C ARG A 30 -8.43 15.22 10.54
N ARG A 31 -8.20 14.00 11.02
CA ARG A 31 -9.12 13.21 11.89
C ARG A 31 -10.42 12.68 11.27
N VAL A 32 -10.65 12.81 9.97
CA VAL A 32 -11.85 12.25 9.30
C VAL A 32 -11.80 10.72 9.04
N GLY A 33 -10.81 10.01 9.58
CA GLY A 33 -10.73 8.55 9.47
C GLY A 33 -10.44 8.01 8.06
N LYS A 34 -9.59 8.67 7.26
CA LYS A 34 -9.24 8.21 5.90
C LYS A 34 -8.58 6.83 5.88
N THR A 35 -7.58 6.62 6.74
CA THR A 35 -6.91 5.31 6.89
C THR A 35 -7.90 4.23 7.34
N PHE A 36 -8.84 4.59 8.21
CA PHE A 36 -9.88 3.68 8.67
C PHE A 36 -10.84 3.31 7.52
N LEU A 37 -11.25 4.27 6.68
CA LEU A 37 -12.06 4.00 5.49
C LEU A 37 -11.40 2.98 4.55
N VAL A 38 -10.11 3.13 4.25
CA VAL A 38 -9.38 2.18 3.39
C VAL A 38 -9.33 0.79 4.04
N ARG A 39 -9.02 0.70 5.33
CA ARG A 39 -8.97 -0.57 6.05
C ARG A 39 -10.31 -1.30 6.07
N GLU A 40 -11.41 -0.59 6.32
CA GLU A 40 -12.76 -1.15 6.29
C GLU A 40 -13.19 -1.54 4.87
N ALA A 41 -12.86 -0.73 3.86
CA ALA A 41 -13.21 -1.01 2.47
C ALA A 41 -12.64 -2.35 1.99
N PHE A 42 -11.42 -2.68 2.42
CA PHE A 42 -10.70 -3.88 2.01
C PHE A 42 -10.64 -4.96 3.10
N ASN A 43 -11.38 -4.83 4.22
CA ASN A 43 -11.37 -5.78 5.33
C ASN A 43 -9.96 -6.11 5.88
N ASN A 44 -9.05 -5.13 5.87
CA ASN A 44 -7.61 -5.32 6.14
C ASN A 44 -6.89 -6.35 5.23
N ASP A 45 -7.49 -6.76 4.13
CA ASP A 45 -6.89 -7.64 3.13
C ASP A 45 -6.05 -6.82 2.14
N PHE A 46 -4.74 -6.82 2.35
CA PHE A 46 -3.78 -6.09 1.53
C PHE A 46 -2.61 -7.01 1.19
N ALA A 47 -2.27 -7.07 -0.10
CA ALA A 47 -1.01 -7.70 -0.53
C ALA A 47 0.21 -6.95 0.03
N PHE A 48 0.10 -5.63 0.21
CA PHE A 48 1.14 -4.79 0.77
C PHE A 48 0.54 -3.53 1.42
N TYR A 49 1.04 -3.17 2.60
CA TYR A 49 0.68 -1.94 3.29
C TYR A 49 1.94 -1.30 3.90
N HIS A 50 2.09 0.01 3.72
CA HIS A 50 3.20 0.78 4.28
C HIS A 50 2.72 2.15 4.74
N THR A 51 3.35 2.68 5.78
CA THR A 51 3.10 4.03 6.29
C THR A 51 4.44 4.74 6.39
N GLY A 52 4.55 5.88 5.71
CA GLY A 52 5.76 6.70 5.77
C GLY A 52 5.94 7.36 7.13
N LEU A 53 7.20 7.62 7.49
CA LEU A 53 7.56 8.30 8.73
C LEU A 53 7.40 9.82 8.59
N ALA A 54 6.98 10.51 9.65
CA ALA A 54 6.87 11.97 9.60
C ALA A 54 8.25 12.63 9.77
N ASN A 55 8.55 13.65 8.96
CA ASN A 55 9.77 14.46 9.04
C ASN A 55 11.10 13.69 8.86
N GLU A 56 11.06 12.52 8.22
CA GLU A 56 12.26 11.72 7.97
C GLU A 56 12.83 11.90 6.56
N THR A 57 14.11 11.60 6.41
CA THR A 57 14.81 11.70 5.10
C THR A 57 14.36 10.61 4.13
N ASN A 58 14.44 10.90 2.81
CA ASN A 58 14.13 9.94 1.76
C ASN A 58 14.89 8.61 1.89
N ARG A 59 16.14 8.65 2.40
CA ARG A 59 16.95 7.44 2.66
C ARG A 59 16.28 6.55 3.71
N ILE A 60 15.80 7.15 4.79
CA ILE A 60 15.12 6.43 5.87
C ILE A 60 13.76 5.92 5.39
N GLN A 61 13.00 6.72 4.65
CA GLN A 61 11.72 6.29 4.05
C GLN A 61 11.90 5.05 3.16
N LEU A 62 12.92 5.06 2.29
CA LEU A 62 13.19 3.93 1.40
C LEU A 62 13.63 2.68 2.17
N ALA A 63 14.44 2.85 3.22
CA ALA A 63 14.84 1.75 4.09
C ALA A 63 13.62 1.10 4.79
N GLU A 64 12.70 1.90 5.33
CA GLU A 64 11.48 1.42 5.99
C GLU A 64 10.47 0.83 5.01
N PHE A 65 10.38 1.40 3.81
CA PHE A 65 9.59 0.82 2.72
C PHE A 65 10.10 -0.57 2.34
N ASN A 66 11.42 -0.72 2.17
CA ASN A 66 12.04 -2.02 1.87
C ASN A 66 11.86 -3.02 3.01
N ARG A 67 11.95 -2.55 4.26
CA ARG A 67 11.66 -3.37 5.44
C ARG A 67 10.23 -3.91 5.42
N SER A 68 9.27 -3.04 5.09
CA SER A 68 7.85 -3.40 4.97
C SER A 68 7.64 -4.41 3.84
N LEU A 69 8.26 -4.21 2.68
CA LEU A 69 8.18 -5.16 1.56
C LEU A 69 8.70 -6.54 1.96
N THR A 70 9.83 -6.56 2.65
CA THR A 70 10.46 -7.80 3.11
C THR A 70 9.57 -8.54 4.11
N SER A 71 8.89 -7.84 5.02
CA SER A 71 8.01 -8.48 6.01
C SER A 71 6.74 -9.08 5.38
N TYR A 72 6.20 -8.44 4.33
CA TYR A 72 5.03 -8.93 3.60
C TYR A 72 5.40 -10.06 2.61
N SER A 73 6.62 -10.06 2.07
CA SER A 73 7.11 -11.16 1.25
C SER A 73 7.45 -12.37 2.12
N LYS A 74 6.77 -13.51 1.95
CA LYS A 74 7.04 -14.77 2.69
C LYS A 74 8.41 -15.43 2.34
N GLN A 75 9.35 -14.71 1.76
CA GLN A 75 10.67 -15.22 1.39
C GLN A 75 11.79 -14.56 2.19
N LYS A 76 12.69 -15.38 2.73
CA LYS A 76 13.97 -14.97 3.31
C LYS A 76 14.87 -14.44 2.19
N GLN A 77 14.76 -13.17 1.84
CA GLN A 77 15.69 -12.54 0.90
C GLN A 77 17.03 -12.32 1.60
N SER A 78 18.11 -12.92 1.06
CA SER A 78 19.47 -12.60 1.46
C SER A 78 19.73 -11.11 1.23
N LYS A 79 20.26 -10.41 2.25
CA LYS A 79 20.64 -8.97 2.25
C LYS A 79 20.72 -8.38 0.83
N LEU A 80 19.71 -7.59 0.46
CA LEU A 80 19.72 -6.79 -0.76
C LEU A 80 20.85 -5.77 -0.63
N LYS A 81 21.93 -5.95 -1.42
CA LYS A 81 23.12 -5.08 -1.37
C LYS A 81 22.92 -3.74 -2.07
N ASP A 82 21.94 -3.57 -2.96
CA ASP A 82 21.78 -2.32 -3.72
C ASP A 82 20.33 -1.99 -4.10
N SER A 83 20.00 -0.69 -4.05
CA SER A 83 18.66 -0.08 -4.19
C SER A 83 18.01 -0.21 -5.58
N LEU A 84 18.78 -0.56 -6.62
CA LEU A 84 18.26 -0.73 -7.99
C LEU A 84 17.71 -2.13 -8.26
N THR A 85 18.09 -3.13 -7.45
CA THR A 85 17.69 -4.53 -7.67
C THR A 85 16.27 -4.80 -7.15
N ALA A 86 15.82 -4.08 -6.12
CA ALA A 86 14.50 -4.27 -5.50
C ALA A 86 13.32 -4.04 -6.47
N LEU A 87 13.48 -3.10 -7.42
CA LEU A 87 12.47 -2.83 -8.46
C LEU A 87 12.44 -3.92 -9.54
N THR A 88 13.56 -4.62 -9.74
CA THR A 88 13.67 -5.66 -10.78
C THR A 88 12.97 -6.95 -10.34
N SER A 89 13.01 -7.28 -9.05
CA SER A 89 12.29 -8.43 -8.48
C SER A 89 10.76 -8.29 -8.51
N GLN A 90 10.22 -7.05 -8.56
CA GLN A 90 8.77 -6.82 -8.72
C GLN A 90 8.27 -7.10 -10.14
N LYS A 91 9.12 -6.93 -11.17
CA LYS A 91 8.70 -7.06 -12.57
C LYS A 91 8.49 -8.52 -13.01
N ILE A 92 9.12 -9.48 -12.32
CA ILE A 92 9.01 -10.91 -12.63
C ILE A 92 7.71 -11.53 -12.09
N TRP A 93 7.05 -10.92 -11.10
CA TRP A 93 5.86 -11.50 -10.46
C TRP A 93 4.52 -11.05 -11.09
N LEU A 94 4.52 -10.06 -11.98
CA LEU A 94 3.31 -9.56 -12.66
C LEU A 94 3.02 -10.25 -14.02
N LEU A 95 3.86 -11.18 -14.46
CA LEU A 95 3.76 -11.84 -15.77
C LEU A 95 3.69 -13.38 -15.68
N LYS A 96 3.30 -13.94 -14.53
CA LYS A 96 3.07 -15.37 -14.36
C LYS A 96 1.82 -15.61 -13.53
#